data_AF-E1ZFA4-F1
#
_entry.id   AF-E1ZFA4-F1
#
_cell.length_a   1.000
_cell.length_b   1.000
_cell.length_c   1.000
_cell.angle_alpha   90.00
_cell.angle_beta   90.00
_cell.angle_gamma   90.00
#
_symmetry.space_group_name_H-M   'P 1'
#
loop_
_entity.id
_entity.type
_entity.pdbx_description
1 polymer ?
#
loop_
_entity_poly.entity_id
_entity_poly.type
_entity_poly.pdbx_seq_one_letter_code
_entity_poly.pdbx_strand_id
1 'polypeptide(L)'
;MSPAILRDIAERAGGITSQPDYPALSAALELHQRNAGFAPVLSAAEMRLLALYSQQNAHLALLRQGQIELSDAQRRLAAGLSANRQLVELDPSAGACLHWKRAHSVEMVAALRLVEFLFSGAAGPRWSVEEVRGLLATAKSARAKCKPWLPLEIHAQFRRTIADSIHFVNEAAAHDPGQEMLPAVRDGRLVRHQLSNLPSCSGCGQRVSSLKKCSRCHVAAYCSRACQVQHWKKGGHKQQCAQLAAGSAGAGSSSSRS
;
A
#
# COMPACT_ATOMS: atom_id res chain seq x y z
N MET A 1 2.76 -13.80 23.40
CA MET A 1 2.72 -15.28 23.28
C MET A 1 4.16 -15.77 23.25
N SER A 2 4.52 -16.76 24.07
CA SER A 2 5.91 -17.23 24.13
C SER A 2 6.26 -18.06 22.88
N PRO A 3 7.53 -18.08 22.43
CA PRO A 3 7.98 -18.92 21.31
C PRO A 3 7.73 -20.42 21.52
N ALA A 4 7.60 -20.89 22.76
CA ALA A 4 7.29 -22.27 23.10
C ALA A 4 5.82 -22.63 22.79
N ILE A 5 4.89 -21.73 23.12
CA ILE A 5 3.45 -21.91 22.84
C ILE A 5 3.19 -21.94 21.34
N LEU A 6 3.83 -21.05 20.57
CA LEU A 6 3.71 -21.05 19.11
C LEU A 6 4.24 -22.35 18.47
N ARG A 7 5.24 -22.97 19.09
CA ARG A 7 5.86 -24.21 18.59
C ARG A 7 4.97 -25.42 18.86
N ASP A 8 4.43 -25.56 20.08
CA ASP A 8 3.46 -26.61 20.42
C ASP A 8 2.20 -26.52 19.54
N ILE A 9 1.70 -25.32 19.28
CA ILE A 9 0.55 -25.11 18.38
C ILE A 9 0.90 -25.49 16.94
N ALA A 10 2.09 -25.15 16.45
CA ALA A 10 2.53 -25.53 15.11
C ALA A 10 2.76 -27.04 14.98
N GLU A 11 3.31 -27.70 16.00
CA GLU A 11 3.51 -29.16 16.04
C GLU A 11 2.17 -29.90 16.00
N ARG A 12 1.17 -29.45 16.76
CA ARG A 12 -0.20 -30.00 16.73
C ARG A 12 -0.91 -29.80 15.38
N ALA A 13 -0.47 -28.81 14.59
CA ALA A 13 -1.01 -28.50 13.27
C ALA A 13 -0.19 -29.12 12.11
N GLY A 14 0.70 -30.10 12.38
CA GLY A 14 1.48 -30.79 11.35
C GLY A 14 2.89 -30.23 11.11
N GLY A 15 3.38 -29.36 11.99
CA GLY A 15 4.75 -28.81 11.98
C GLY A 15 4.91 -27.53 11.15
N ILE A 16 6.07 -26.87 11.30
CA ILE A 16 6.45 -25.70 10.49
C ILE A 16 7.09 -26.20 9.19
N THR A 17 6.28 -26.33 8.14
CA THR A 17 6.74 -26.70 6.80
C THR A 17 6.85 -25.46 5.90
N SER A 18 7.40 -25.63 4.69
CA SER A 18 7.41 -24.58 3.66
C SER A 18 6.00 -24.23 3.14
N GLN A 19 4.99 -25.03 3.49
CA GLN A 19 3.56 -24.84 3.22
C GLN A 19 2.73 -25.21 4.47
N PRO A 20 2.61 -24.29 5.45
CA PRO A 20 1.84 -24.55 6.66
C PRO A 20 0.38 -24.86 6.34
N ASP A 21 -0.21 -25.82 7.05
CA ASP A 21 -1.66 -26.05 7.04
C ASP A 21 -2.34 -24.91 7.81
N TYR A 22 -2.51 -23.77 7.14
CA TYR A 22 -3.13 -22.58 7.70
C TYR A 22 -4.54 -22.81 8.27
N PRO A 23 -5.42 -23.62 7.64
CA PRO A 23 -6.67 -24.05 8.27
C PRO A 23 -6.47 -24.67 9.65
N ALA A 24 -5.65 -25.72 9.76
CA ALA A 24 -5.43 -26.43 11.01
C ALA A 24 -4.78 -25.53 12.08
N LEU A 25 -3.77 -24.75 11.68
CA LEU A 25 -3.07 -23.83 12.57
C LEU A 25 -4.00 -22.75 13.12
N SER A 26 -4.89 -22.21 12.28
CA SER A 26 -5.81 -21.15 12.68
C SER A 26 -6.90 -21.66 13.62
N ALA A 27 -7.42 -22.86 13.38
CA ALA A 27 -8.37 -23.51 14.29
C ALA A 27 -7.74 -23.81 15.65
N ALA A 28 -6.50 -24.31 15.66
CA ALA A 28 -5.75 -24.58 16.88
C ALA A 28 -5.44 -23.29 17.68
N LEU A 29 -5.05 -22.21 16.99
CA LEU A 29 -4.82 -20.91 17.62
C LEU A 29 -6.10 -20.30 18.20
N GLU A 30 -7.23 -20.37 17.48
CA GLU A 30 -8.51 -19.91 17.99
C GLU A 30 -8.91 -20.67 19.27
N LEU A 31 -8.82 -22.00 19.22
CA LEU A 31 -9.14 -22.86 20.37
C LEU A 31 -8.24 -22.52 21.57
N HIS A 32 -6.95 -22.30 21.34
CA HIS A 32 -6.02 -21.86 22.38
C HIS A 32 -6.42 -20.51 22.98
N GLN A 33 -6.77 -19.52 22.14
CA GLN A 33 -7.22 -18.21 22.62
C GLN A 33 -8.48 -18.30 23.49
N ARG A 34 -9.44 -19.14 23.10
CA ARG A 34 -10.65 -19.43 23.88
C ARG A 34 -10.30 -20.04 25.23
N ASN A 35 -9.45 -21.08 25.24
CA ASN A 35 -9.03 -21.75 26.47
C ASN A 35 -8.23 -20.84 27.41
N ALA A 36 -7.52 -19.87 26.86
CA ALA A 36 -6.77 -18.87 27.63
C ALA A 36 -7.59 -17.64 28.05
N GLY A 37 -8.88 -17.58 27.72
CA GLY A 37 -9.79 -16.50 28.13
C GLY A 37 -9.52 -15.13 27.50
N PHE A 38 -8.87 -15.08 26.32
CA PHE A 38 -8.66 -13.80 25.62
C PHE A 38 -9.99 -13.21 25.12
N ALA A 39 -10.15 -11.88 25.19
CA ALA A 39 -11.28 -11.16 24.59
C ALA A 39 -10.84 -9.80 24.00
N PRO A 40 -11.24 -9.45 22.76
CA PRO A 40 -11.98 -10.27 21.80
C PRO A 40 -11.13 -11.40 21.20
N VAL A 41 -11.74 -12.57 20.99
CA VAL A 41 -11.12 -13.73 20.31
C VAL A 41 -11.23 -13.53 18.80
N LEU A 42 -10.13 -13.77 18.08
CA LEU A 42 -10.17 -13.81 16.62
C LEU A 42 -10.71 -15.17 16.15
N SER A 43 -11.62 -15.22 15.19
CA SER A 43 -12.04 -16.52 14.63
C SER A 43 -10.90 -17.19 13.84
N ALA A 44 -10.97 -18.50 13.64
CA ALA A 44 -10.04 -19.26 12.81
C ALA A 44 -9.97 -18.69 11.39
N ALA A 45 -11.09 -18.18 10.86
CA ALA A 45 -11.11 -17.51 9.57
C ALA A 45 -10.29 -16.20 9.59
N GLU A 46 -10.45 -15.30 10.56
CA GLU A 46 -9.63 -14.07 10.56
C GLU A 46 -8.18 -14.29 11.00
N MET A 47 -7.90 -15.32 11.80
CA MET A 47 -6.53 -15.77 12.03
C MET A 47 -5.88 -16.26 10.73
N ARG A 48 -6.60 -17.04 9.93
CA ARG A 48 -6.10 -17.53 8.64
C ARG A 48 -5.87 -16.37 7.66
N LEU A 49 -6.77 -15.40 7.61
CA LEU A 49 -6.61 -14.19 6.80
C LEU A 49 -5.36 -13.39 7.22
N LEU A 50 -5.14 -13.21 8.53
CA LEU A 50 -3.97 -12.53 9.07
C LEU A 50 -2.67 -13.28 8.79
N ALA A 51 -2.69 -14.61 8.88
CA ALA A 51 -1.55 -15.46 8.57
C ALA A 51 -1.18 -15.36 7.09
N LEU A 52 -2.15 -15.46 6.18
CA LEU A 52 -1.94 -15.30 4.74
C LEU A 52 -1.43 -13.89 4.39
N TYR A 53 -1.97 -12.84 5.01
CA TYR A 53 -1.47 -11.47 4.83
C TYR A 53 -0.05 -11.29 5.35
N SER A 54 0.27 -11.86 6.51
CA SER A 54 1.63 -11.81 7.08
C SER A 54 2.62 -12.55 6.20
N GLN A 55 2.21 -13.73 5.70
CA GLN A 55 2.97 -14.51 4.75
C GLN A 55 3.22 -13.70 3.47
N GLN A 56 2.20 -13.07 2.89
CA GLN A 56 2.35 -12.20 1.72
C GLN A 56 3.41 -11.12 1.98
N ASN A 57 3.30 -10.37 3.07
CA ASN A 57 4.27 -9.32 3.42
C ASN A 57 5.70 -9.84 3.61
N ALA A 58 5.87 -11.01 4.22
CA ALA A 58 7.17 -11.64 4.38
C ALA A 58 7.80 -11.96 3.01
N HIS A 59 7.03 -12.51 2.08
CA HIS A 59 7.54 -12.78 0.73
C HIS A 59 7.91 -11.48 -0.02
N LEU A 60 7.14 -10.40 0.16
CA LEU A 60 7.50 -9.11 -0.43
C LEU A 60 8.80 -8.55 0.15
N ALA A 61 9.04 -8.74 1.45
CA ALA A 61 10.27 -8.32 2.11
C ALA A 61 11.47 -9.13 1.61
N LEU A 62 11.34 -10.46 1.49
CA LEU A 62 12.38 -11.34 0.96
C LEU A 62 12.73 -10.98 -0.49
N LEU A 63 11.72 -10.70 -1.33
CA LEU A 63 11.94 -10.27 -2.71
C LEU A 63 12.70 -8.95 -2.77
N ARG A 64 12.34 -7.95 -1.95
CA ARG A 64 13.06 -6.67 -1.88
C ARG A 64 14.52 -6.83 -1.46
N GLN A 65 14.83 -7.87 -0.71
CA GLN A 65 16.18 -8.20 -0.26
C GLN A 65 16.91 -9.12 -1.25
N GLY A 66 16.30 -9.49 -2.38
CA GLY A 66 16.88 -10.38 -3.38
C GLY A 66 17.06 -11.83 -2.89
N GLN A 67 16.34 -12.24 -1.85
CA GLN A 67 16.50 -13.56 -1.22
C GLN A 67 15.64 -14.65 -1.86
N ILE A 68 14.66 -14.27 -2.68
CA ILE A 68 13.82 -15.20 -3.42
C ILE A 68 13.69 -14.73 -4.86
N GLU A 69 13.55 -15.69 -5.76
CA GLU A 69 13.26 -15.40 -7.15
C GLU A 69 11.88 -14.78 -7.29
N LEU A 70 11.81 -13.96 -8.31
CA LEU A 70 10.64 -13.19 -8.64
C LEU A 70 9.41 -14.05 -8.95
N SER A 71 9.64 -15.14 -9.69
CA SER A 71 8.62 -16.12 -10.04
C SER A 71 8.04 -16.84 -8.81
N ASP A 72 8.84 -17.05 -7.77
CA ASP A 72 8.38 -17.63 -6.50
C ASP A 72 7.50 -16.66 -5.72
N ALA A 73 7.88 -15.38 -5.67
CA ALA A 73 7.07 -14.35 -5.03
C ALA A 73 5.68 -14.21 -5.69
N GLN A 74 5.63 -14.26 -7.03
CA GLN A 74 4.38 -14.20 -7.79
C GLN A 74 3.43 -15.37 -7.48
N ARG A 75 3.93 -16.61 -7.59
CA ARG A 75 3.11 -17.81 -7.32
C ARG A 75 2.50 -17.75 -5.92
N ARG A 76 3.30 -17.33 -4.94
CA ARG A 76 2.90 -17.30 -3.53
C ARG A 76 1.92 -16.16 -3.24
N LEU A 77 2.08 -15.00 -3.87
CA LEU A 77 1.15 -13.89 -3.75
C LEU A 77 -0.21 -14.21 -4.40
N ALA A 78 -0.19 -14.79 -5.60
CA ALA A 78 -1.40 -15.25 -6.30
C ALA A 78 -2.16 -16.31 -5.49
N ALA A 79 -1.44 -17.30 -4.93
CA ALA A 79 -2.03 -18.31 -4.07
C ALA A 79 -2.66 -17.71 -2.80
N GLY A 80 -1.97 -16.78 -2.12
CA GLY A 80 -2.51 -16.14 -0.91
C GLY A 80 -3.76 -15.28 -1.19
N LEU A 81 -3.82 -14.63 -2.35
CA LEU A 81 -4.99 -13.86 -2.77
C LEU A 81 -6.20 -14.74 -3.08
N SER A 82 -5.97 -15.84 -3.81
CA SER A 82 -7.00 -16.84 -4.08
C SER A 82 -7.55 -17.43 -2.77
N ALA A 83 -6.65 -17.78 -1.84
CA ALA A 83 -7.02 -18.31 -0.53
C ALA A 83 -7.82 -17.31 0.32
N ASN A 84 -7.47 -16.02 0.30
CA ASN A 84 -8.26 -14.98 0.99
C ASN A 84 -9.68 -14.86 0.42
N ARG A 85 -9.86 -14.95 -0.90
CA ARG A 85 -11.18 -14.89 -1.55
C ARG A 85 -12.04 -16.09 -1.14
N GLN A 86 -11.50 -17.30 -1.26
CA GLN A 86 -12.20 -18.53 -0.88
C GLN A 86 -12.61 -18.52 0.59
N LEU A 87 -11.75 -17.98 1.47
CA LEU A 87 -12.05 -17.91 2.90
C LEU A 87 -13.22 -16.98 3.22
N VAL A 88 -13.33 -15.84 2.51
CA VAL A 88 -14.46 -14.90 2.65
C VAL A 88 -15.76 -15.53 2.16
N GLU A 89 -15.70 -16.37 1.13
CA GLU A 89 -16.86 -17.09 0.59
C GLU A 89 -17.33 -18.22 1.52
N LEU A 90 -16.40 -18.95 2.14
CA LEU A 90 -16.70 -20.13 2.96
C LEU A 90 -17.24 -19.84 4.36
N ASP A 91 -16.88 -18.70 4.95
CA ASP A 91 -17.41 -18.32 6.27
C ASP A 91 -17.83 -16.84 6.32
N PRO A 92 -19.01 -16.52 5.78
CA PRO A 92 -19.60 -15.18 5.88
C PRO A 92 -19.99 -14.80 7.32
N SER A 93 -20.03 -15.77 8.25
CA SER A 93 -20.67 -15.66 9.56
C SER A 93 -19.72 -15.30 10.71
N ALA A 94 -18.43 -15.63 10.59
CA ALA A 94 -17.40 -15.19 11.52
C ALA A 94 -17.31 -13.65 11.54
N GLY A 95 -17.97 -13.02 12.53
CA GLY A 95 -18.02 -11.57 12.73
C GLY A 95 -18.35 -10.78 11.46
N ALA A 96 -19.41 -11.18 10.77
CA ALA A 96 -19.84 -10.81 9.41
C ALA A 96 -19.63 -9.34 8.95
N CYS A 97 -19.56 -8.36 9.85
CA CYS A 97 -19.27 -6.97 9.47
C CYS A 97 -17.81 -6.55 9.68
N LEU A 98 -17.15 -6.93 10.79
CA LEU A 98 -15.77 -6.53 11.09
C LEU A 98 -14.75 -7.27 10.22
N HIS A 99 -15.03 -8.55 9.93
CA HIS A 99 -14.16 -9.38 9.11
C HIS A 99 -14.27 -9.01 7.65
N TRP A 100 -15.49 -8.78 7.14
CA TRP A 100 -15.70 -8.27 5.78
C TRP A 100 -14.98 -6.94 5.56
N LYS A 101 -15.10 -6.01 6.51
CA LYS A 101 -14.36 -4.75 6.51
C LYS A 101 -12.84 -5.00 6.41
N ARG A 102 -12.25 -5.80 7.29
CA ARG A 102 -10.81 -6.12 7.25
C ARG A 102 -10.39 -6.87 5.97
N ALA A 103 -11.21 -7.80 5.48
CA ALA A 103 -10.97 -8.55 4.25
C ALA A 103 -10.90 -7.63 3.03
N HIS A 104 -11.77 -6.64 2.93
CA HIS A 104 -11.68 -5.64 1.85
C HIS A 104 -10.39 -4.83 1.91
N SER A 105 -9.86 -4.50 3.10
CA SER A 105 -8.55 -3.84 3.17
C SER A 105 -7.41 -4.75 2.74
N VAL A 106 -7.46 -6.05 3.09
CA VAL A 106 -6.47 -7.03 2.66
C VAL A 106 -6.53 -7.24 1.15
N GLU A 107 -7.73 -7.41 0.59
CA GLU A 107 -7.98 -7.54 -0.85
C GLU A 107 -7.49 -6.30 -1.61
N MET A 108 -7.83 -5.10 -1.14
CA MET A 108 -7.38 -3.84 -1.72
C MET A 108 -5.85 -3.72 -1.71
N VAL A 109 -5.21 -3.96 -0.57
CA VAL A 109 -3.75 -3.84 -0.44
C VAL A 109 -3.03 -4.87 -1.28
N ALA A 110 -3.49 -6.12 -1.28
CA ALA A 110 -2.86 -7.19 -2.03
C ALA A 110 -3.03 -7.01 -3.55
N ALA A 111 -4.19 -6.53 -4.03
CA ALA A 111 -4.38 -6.17 -5.43
C ALA A 111 -3.45 -5.03 -5.87
N LEU A 112 -3.30 -3.98 -5.05
CA LEU A 112 -2.36 -2.88 -5.34
C LEU A 112 -0.90 -3.33 -5.35
N ARG A 113 -0.51 -4.26 -4.47
CA ARG A 113 0.84 -4.82 -4.47
C ARG A 113 1.10 -5.64 -5.73
N LEU A 114 0.16 -6.48 -6.16
CA LEU A 114 0.31 -7.20 -7.43
C LEU A 114 0.52 -6.27 -8.61
N VAL A 115 -0.24 -5.16 -8.68
CA VAL A 115 -0.07 -4.15 -9.74
C VAL A 115 1.35 -3.55 -9.72
N GLU A 116 1.86 -3.18 -8.54
CA GLU A 116 3.23 -2.69 -8.38
C GLU A 116 4.29 -3.72 -8.85
N PHE A 117 4.05 -5.00 -8.59
CA PHE A 117 4.94 -6.06 -9.05
C PHE A 117 4.88 -6.27 -10.57
N LEU A 118 3.70 -6.32 -11.16
CA LEU A 118 3.54 -6.41 -12.61
C LEU A 118 4.28 -5.26 -13.31
N PHE A 119 4.06 -4.04 -12.82
CA PHE A 119 4.72 -2.82 -13.33
C PHE A 119 6.23 -2.81 -13.23
N SER A 120 6.80 -3.29 -12.13
CA SER A 120 8.27 -3.30 -11.95
C SER A 120 8.97 -4.34 -12.81
N GLY A 121 8.21 -5.18 -13.53
CA GLY A 121 8.75 -6.37 -14.19
C GLY A 121 9.08 -7.47 -13.23
N ALA A 122 8.60 -7.31 -11.99
CA ALA A 122 8.61 -8.32 -10.99
C ALA A 122 7.63 -9.47 -11.31
N ALA A 123 7.04 -9.49 -12.51
CA ALA A 123 6.25 -10.60 -13.00
C ALA A 123 6.76 -11.24 -14.30
N GLY A 124 7.91 -10.76 -14.79
CA GLY A 124 8.37 -11.00 -16.15
C GLY A 124 8.64 -9.68 -16.88
N PRO A 125 9.25 -9.73 -18.08
CA PRO A 125 9.57 -8.53 -18.86
C PRO A 125 8.34 -7.76 -19.34
N ARG A 126 7.15 -8.37 -19.29
CA ARG A 126 5.89 -7.78 -19.75
C ARG A 126 4.76 -8.18 -18.80
N TRP A 127 3.69 -7.39 -18.78
CA TRP A 127 2.50 -7.62 -17.96
C TRP A 127 1.23 -7.42 -18.79
N SER A 128 0.16 -8.13 -18.45
CA SER A 128 -1.13 -8.04 -19.15
C SER A 128 -1.89 -6.78 -18.75
N VAL A 129 -2.33 -6.01 -19.75
CA VAL A 129 -3.17 -4.82 -19.54
C VAL A 129 -4.51 -5.21 -18.91
N GLU A 130 -5.08 -6.32 -19.36
CA GLU A 130 -6.36 -6.83 -18.85
C GLU A 130 -6.24 -7.26 -17.38
N GLU A 131 -5.19 -8.01 -17.04
CA GLU A 131 -4.94 -8.48 -15.67
C GLU A 131 -4.79 -7.29 -14.71
N VAL A 132 -3.95 -6.31 -15.07
CA VAL A 132 -3.74 -5.11 -14.26
C VAL A 132 -5.03 -4.31 -14.11
N ARG A 133 -5.83 -4.15 -15.17
CA ARG A 133 -7.14 -3.49 -15.10
C ARG A 133 -8.09 -4.23 -14.16
N GLY A 134 -8.12 -5.56 -14.23
CA GLY A 134 -8.89 -6.41 -13.32
C GLY A 134 -8.50 -6.19 -11.86
N LEU A 135 -7.19 -6.21 -11.56
CA LEU A 135 -6.67 -5.95 -10.21
C LEU A 135 -6.99 -4.54 -9.71
N LEU A 136 -6.87 -3.52 -10.57
CA LEU A 136 -7.23 -2.14 -10.21
C LEU A 136 -8.74 -1.98 -9.99
N ALA A 137 -9.57 -2.70 -10.74
CA ALA A 137 -11.02 -2.76 -10.52
C ALA A 137 -11.34 -3.43 -9.17
N THR A 138 -10.68 -4.55 -8.84
CA THR A 138 -10.78 -5.21 -7.53
C THR A 138 -10.38 -4.24 -6.41
N ALA A 139 -9.23 -3.58 -6.51
CA ALA A 139 -8.78 -2.60 -5.52
C ALA A 139 -9.76 -1.43 -5.35
N LYS A 140 -10.32 -0.91 -6.45
CA LYS A 140 -11.32 0.16 -6.43
C LYS A 140 -12.61 -0.28 -5.73
N SER A 141 -13.10 -1.47 -6.03
CA SER A 141 -14.30 -2.05 -5.43
C SER A 141 -14.10 -2.30 -3.93
N ALA A 142 -13.00 -2.96 -3.55
CA ALA A 142 -12.66 -3.24 -2.17
C ALA A 142 -12.50 -1.94 -1.36
N ARG A 143 -11.80 -0.92 -1.90
CA ARG A 143 -11.66 0.40 -1.26
C ARG A 143 -13.00 1.06 -0.98
N ALA A 144 -13.96 0.97 -1.91
CA ALA A 144 -15.29 1.57 -1.72
C ALA A 144 -16.00 0.99 -0.49
N LYS A 145 -15.81 -0.32 -0.24
CA LYS A 145 -16.31 -1.02 0.94
C LYS A 145 -15.52 -0.72 2.23
N CYS A 146 -14.30 -0.19 2.09
CA CYS A 146 -13.50 0.29 3.22
C CYS A 146 -13.91 1.69 3.74
N LYS A 147 -14.56 2.51 2.91
CA LYS A 147 -14.91 3.92 3.23
C LYS A 147 -15.58 4.13 4.60
N PRO A 148 -16.52 3.29 5.07
CA PRO A 148 -17.26 3.58 6.31
C PRO A 148 -16.44 3.51 7.60
N TRP A 149 -15.23 2.96 7.58
CA TRP A 149 -14.45 2.67 8.79
C TRP A 149 -12.95 2.87 8.63
N LEU A 150 -12.43 2.97 7.39
CA LEU A 150 -11.04 3.28 7.15
C LEU A 150 -10.81 4.79 7.35
N PRO A 151 -9.74 5.22 8.08
CA PRO A 151 -9.45 6.64 8.28
C PRO A 151 -9.43 7.42 6.96
N LEU A 152 -10.01 8.63 6.96
CA LEU A 152 -10.26 9.40 5.75
C LEU A 152 -8.97 9.67 4.96
N GLU A 153 -7.88 9.97 5.64
CA GLU A 153 -6.57 10.22 5.05
C GLU A 153 -6.04 8.98 4.33
N ILE A 154 -6.15 7.81 4.97
CA ILE A 154 -5.71 6.52 4.44
C ILE A 154 -6.59 6.13 3.24
N HIS A 155 -7.90 6.26 3.37
CA HIS A 155 -8.85 6.00 2.29
C HIS A 155 -8.62 6.93 1.09
N ALA A 156 -8.31 8.21 1.33
CA ALA A 156 -7.97 9.18 0.28
C ALA A 156 -6.62 8.86 -0.38
N GLN A 157 -5.63 8.38 0.38
CA GLN A 157 -4.36 7.92 -0.15
C GLN A 157 -4.56 6.74 -1.12
N PHE A 158 -5.27 5.70 -0.71
CA PHE A 158 -5.56 4.57 -1.60
C PHE A 158 -6.35 4.98 -2.83
N ARG A 159 -7.28 5.94 -2.71
CA ARG A 159 -8.02 6.49 -3.86
C ARG A 159 -7.06 7.10 -4.89
N ARG A 160 -6.09 7.91 -4.44
CA ARG A 160 -5.08 8.51 -5.32
C ARG A 160 -4.21 7.45 -5.97
N THR A 161 -3.64 6.54 -5.19
CA THR A 161 -2.81 5.44 -5.72
C THR A 161 -3.52 4.63 -6.80
N ILE A 162 -4.79 4.26 -6.58
CA ILE A 162 -5.59 3.53 -7.59
C ILE A 162 -5.78 4.39 -8.85
N ALA A 163 -6.11 5.67 -8.70
CA ALA A 163 -6.32 6.57 -9.83
C ALA A 163 -5.04 6.79 -10.65
N ASP A 164 -3.91 6.99 -9.99
CA ASP A 164 -2.60 7.18 -10.62
C ASP A 164 -2.20 5.92 -11.41
N SER A 165 -2.41 4.73 -10.84
CA SER A 165 -2.14 3.47 -11.53
C SER A 165 -3.08 3.24 -12.72
N ILE A 166 -4.37 3.60 -12.61
CA ILE A 166 -5.31 3.53 -13.74
C ILE A 166 -4.86 4.46 -14.87
N HIS A 167 -4.49 5.69 -14.52
CA HIS A 167 -4.01 6.67 -15.50
C HIS A 167 -2.78 6.15 -16.22
N PHE A 168 -1.78 5.65 -15.47
CA PHE A 168 -0.58 5.06 -16.05
C PHE A 168 -0.89 3.92 -17.04
N VAL A 169 -1.76 2.98 -16.68
CA VAL A 169 -2.13 1.86 -17.56
C VAL A 169 -2.80 2.36 -18.83
N ASN A 170 -3.68 3.36 -18.72
CA ASN A 170 -4.37 3.92 -19.87
C ASN A 170 -3.41 4.68 -20.78
N GLU A 171 -2.47 5.45 -20.24
CA GLU A 171 -1.43 6.10 -21.03
C GLU A 171 -0.54 5.07 -21.72
N ALA A 172 -0.06 4.06 -20.99
CA ALA A 172 0.81 3.03 -21.53
C ALA A 172 0.11 2.23 -22.66
N ALA A 173 -1.17 1.89 -22.48
CA ALA A 173 -1.98 1.22 -23.51
C ALA A 173 -2.32 2.11 -24.71
N ALA A 174 -2.40 3.44 -24.51
CA ALA A 174 -2.63 4.38 -25.61
C ALA A 174 -1.39 4.61 -26.47
N HIS A 175 -0.18 4.51 -25.89
CA HIS A 175 1.08 4.63 -26.63
C HIS A 175 1.37 3.44 -27.55
N ASP A 176 0.84 2.25 -27.22
CA ASP A 176 1.01 1.04 -28.03
C ASP A 176 -0.35 0.34 -28.27
N PRO A 177 -1.21 0.91 -29.14
CA PRO A 177 -2.55 0.41 -29.36
C PRO A 177 -2.53 -1.01 -29.95
N GLY A 178 -3.21 -1.95 -29.30
CA GLY A 178 -3.32 -3.33 -29.77
C GLY A 178 -2.33 -4.32 -29.13
N GLN A 179 -1.40 -3.85 -28.29
CA GLN A 179 -0.61 -4.76 -27.46
C GLN A 179 -1.35 -5.13 -26.17
N GLU A 180 -1.61 -6.43 -26.00
CA GLU A 180 -2.21 -7.00 -24.79
C GLU A 180 -1.22 -7.06 -23.61
N MET A 181 0.07 -7.13 -23.92
CA MET A 181 1.16 -7.29 -22.96
C MET A 181 2.12 -6.11 -23.06
N LEU A 182 2.19 -5.25 -22.05
CA LEU A 182 3.05 -4.06 -22.05
C LEU A 182 4.38 -4.34 -21.34
N PRO A 183 5.48 -3.68 -21.75
CA PRO A 183 6.77 -3.88 -21.11
C PRO A 183 6.75 -3.44 -19.64
N ALA A 184 7.40 -4.23 -18.83
CA ALA A 184 7.74 -3.88 -17.47
C ALA A 184 8.62 -2.63 -17.41
N VAL A 185 8.39 -1.79 -16.42
CA VAL A 185 9.26 -0.67 -16.10
C VAL A 185 10.38 -1.17 -15.19
N ARG A 186 11.34 -1.88 -15.80
CA ARG A 186 12.52 -2.48 -15.13
C ARG A 186 13.46 -1.46 -14.49
N ASP A 187 13.27 -0.18 -14.77
CA ASP A 187 14.19 0.90 -14.42
C ASP A 187 13.71 1.79 -13.25
N GLY A 188 12.78 1.31 -12.42
CA GLY A 188 12.28 2.04 -11.24
C GLY A 188 11.59 3.38 -11.55
N ARG A 189 11.37 3.72 -12.83
CA ARG A 189 10.80 5.00 -13.27
C ARG A 189 9.35 5.19 -12.84
N LEU A 190 8.59 4.13 -12.58
CA LEU A 190 7.22 4.25 -12.06
C LEU A 190 7.17 4.71 -10.59
N VAL A 191 8.08 4.20 -9.76
CA VAL A 191 8.25 4.68 -8.38
C VAL A 191 8.77 6.13 -8.39
N ARG A 192 9.65 6.44 -9.36
CA ARG A 192 10.18 7.80 -9.54
C ARG A 192 9.13 8.78 -10.06
N HIS A 193 8.21 8.40 -10.96
CA HIS A 193 7.19 9.30 -11.53
C HIS A 193 6.09 9.67 -10.54
N GLN A 194 5.65 8.73 -9.69
CA GLN A 194 4.67 9.04 -8.63
C GLN A 194 5.27 9.91 -7.51
N LEU A 195 6.57 9.84 -7.24
CA LEU A 195 7.25 10.70 -6.27
C LEU A 195 7.74 12.03 -6.89
N SER A 196 8.06 12.07 -8.19
CA SER A 196 8.63 13.27 -8.83
C SER A 196 7.63 14.41 -9.06
N ASN A 197 6.33 14.13 -9.01
CA ASN A 197 5.26 15.14 -8.98
C ASN A 197 4.84 15.56 -7.56
N LEU A 198 5.34 14.89 -6.51
CA LEU A 198 5.07 15.33 -5.14
C LEU A 198 5.95 16.54 -4.81
N PRO A 199 5.37 17.57 -4.17
CA PRO A 199 6.15 18.72 -3.74
C PRO A 199 7.19 18.30 -2.70
N SER A 200 8.36 18.92 -2.76
CA SER A 200 9.48 18.64 -1.87
C SER A 200 9.42 19.50 -0.61
N CYS A 201 9.66 18.89 0.54
CA CYS A 201 9.81 19.61 1.81
C CYS A 201 11.05 20.52 1.75
N SER A 202 10.88 21.82 1.97
CA SER A 202 11.99 22.79 2.01
C SER A 202 12.98 22.55 3.16
N GLY A 203 12.62 21.74 4.16
CA GLY A 203 13.49 21.44 5.30
C GLY A 203 14.31 20.17 5.18
N CYS A 204 13.75 19.09 4.62
CA CYS A 204 14.41 17.78 4.55
C CYS A 204 14.50 17.18 3.14
N GLY A 205 14.00 17.87 2.12
CA GLY A 205 14.03 17.41 0.73
C GLY A 205 13.08 16.26 0.38
N GLN A 206 12.43 15.65 1.37
CA GLN A 206 11.50 14.54 1.15
C GLN A 206 10.28 15.00 0.34
N ARG A 207 9.93 14.21 -0.66
CA ARG A 207 8.79 14.41 -1.57
C ARG A 207 7.55 13.78 -0.95
N VAL A 208 6.54 14.58 -0.62
CA VAL A 208 5.35 14.12 0.11
C VAL A 208 4.07 14.73 -0.44
N SER A 209 2.96 14.02 -0.30
CA SER A 209 1.65 14.41 -0.88
C SER A 209 0.96 15.59 -0.21
N SER A 210 1.45 16.04 0.94
CA SER A 210 0.97 17.26 1.59
C SER A 210 2.10 17.97 2.32
N LEU A 211 2.15 19.30 2.16
CA LEU A 211 3.08 20.17 2.86
C LEU A 211 2.31 21.35 3.45
N LYS A 212 2.74 21.79 4.63
CA LYS A 212 2.26 23.02 5.26
C LYS A 212 3.15 24.18 4.82
N LYS A 213 2.56 25.17 4.15
CA LYS A 213 3.26 26.40 3.76
C LYS A 213 3.62 27.23 4.99
N CYS A 214 4.74 27.93 4.93
CA CYS A 214 5.10 28.93 5.92
C CYS A 214 4.05 30.03 5.94
N SER A 215 3.44 30.29 7.09
CA SER A 215 2.34 31.27 7.24
C SER A 215 2.74 32.72 6.98
N ARG A 216 4.04 33.02 6.89
CA ARG A 216 4.54 34.37 6.65
C ARG A 216 4.87 34.63 5.19
N CYS A 217 5.63 33.74 4.55
CA CYS A 217 6.06 33.94 3.16
C CYS A 217 5.23 33.18 2.14
N HIS A 218 4.49 32.13 2.54
CA HIS A 218 3.75 31.22 1.66
C HIS A 218 4.55 30.51 0.54
N VAL A 219 5.87 30.75 0.45
CA VAL A 219 6.79 30.13 -0.52
C VAL A 219 7.35 28.79 0.00
N ALA A 220 7.98 28.78 1.18
CA ALA A 220 8.56 27.56 1.75
C ALA A 220 7.47 26.62 2.30
N ALA A 221 7.65 25.31 2.16
CA ALA A 221 6.64 24.29 2.49
C ALA A 221 7.25 23.08 3.20
N TYR A 222 6.57 22.54 4.22
CA TYR A 222 7.15 21.57 5.16
C TYR A 222 6.24 20.37 5.45
N CYS A 223 6.85 19.19 5.56
CA CYS A 223 6.12 17.96 5.93
C CYS A 223 5.77 17.92 7.43
N SER A 224 6.49 18.68 8.27
CA SER A 224 6.26 18.73 9.72
C SER A 224 6.72 20.06 10.33
N ARG A 225 6.22 20.35 11.53
CA ARG A 225 6.67 21.50 12.34
C ARG A 225 8.16 21.41 12.68
N ALA A 226 8.68 20.21 12.93
CA ALA A 226 10.09 19.98 13.21
C ALA A 226 10.98 20.40 12.04
N CYS A 227 10.63 20.00 10.81
CA CYS A 227 11.35 20.41 9.59
C CYS A 227 11.33 21.93 9.40
N GLN A 228 10.22 22.60 9.71
CA GLN A 228 10.14 24.06 9.68
C GLN A 228 11.06 24.72 10.72
N VAL A 229 11.06 24.25 11.98
CA VAL A 229 11.93 24.79 13.05
C VAL A 229 13.40 24.59 12.70
N GLN A 230 13.76 23.42 12.20
CA GLN A 230 15.14 23.11 11.81
C GLN A 230 15.59 23.98 10.63
N HIS A 231 14.78 24.09 9.57
CA HIS A 231 15.09 24.97 8.45
C HIS A 231 15.18 26.45 8.90
N TRP A 232 14.32 26.87 9.83
CA TRP A 232 14.36 28.22 10.42
C TRP A 232 15.66 28.51 11.18
N LYS A 233 16.10 27.58 12.03
CA LYS A 233 17.27 27.79 12.90
C LYS A 233 18.59 27.52 12.20
N LYS A 234 18.64 26.50 11.33
CA LYS A 234 19.90 25.95 10.78
C LYS A 234 20.01 26.03 9.26
N GLY A 235 18.90 26.17 8.54
CA GLY A 235 18.90 26.15 7.07
C GLY A 235 18.65 27.51 6.40
N GLY A 236 18.77 28.62 7.15
CA GLY A 236 18.76 29.97 6.56
C GLY A 236 17.38 30.58 6.28
N HIS A 237 16.28 29.83 6.44
CA HIS A 237 14.94 30.37 6.13
C HIS A 237 14.60 31.64 6.92
N LYS A 238 15.10 31.79 8.15
CA LYS A 238 14.87 33.00 8.98
C LYS A 238 15.28 34.29 8.28
N GLN A 239 16.39 34.27 7.54
CA GLN A 239 16.93 35.44 6.83
C GLN A 239 16.16 35.70 5.52
N GLN A 240 15.77 34.63 4.83
CA GLN A 240 15.11 34.70 3.52
C GLN A 240 13.60 34.98 3.62
N CYS A 241 12.96 34.64 4.74
CA CYS A 241 11.49 34.64 4.86
C CYS A 241 10.86 36.01 4.57
N ALA A 242 11.48 37.11 5.02
CA ALA A 242 10.97 38.46 4.80
C ALA A 242 11.02 38.87 3.32
N GLN A 243 12.11 38.55 2.63
CA GLN A 243 12.30 38.86 1.21
C GLN A 243 11.29 38.08 0.34
N LEU A 244 11.09 36.80 0.65
CA LEU A 244 10.12 35.94 -0.05
C LEU A 244 8.67 36.40 0.15
N ALA A 245 8.35 36.94 1.34
CA ALA A 245 7.02 37.49 1.61
C ALA A 245 6.73 38.74 0.77
N ALA A 246 7.73 39.61 0.58
CA ALA A 246 7.58 40.84 -0.22
C ALA A 246 7.39 40.56 -1.72
N GLY A 247 8.10 39.56 -2.27
CA GLY A 247 7.98 39.19 -3.68
C GLY A 247 6.65 38.53 -4.07
N SER A 248 5.93 37.95 -3.11
CA SER A 248 4.66 37.26 -3.35
C SER A 248 3.45 38.20 -3.54
N ALA A 249 3.62 39.50 -3.24
CA ALA A 249 2.56 40.51 -3.36
C ALA A 249 2.55 41.27 -4.71
N GLY A 250 3.57 41.09 -5.57
CA GLY A 250 3.75 41.89 -6.79
C GLY A 250 3.26 41.26 -8.10
N ALA A 251 2.73 40.03 -8.11
CA ALA A 251 2.36 39.31 -9.33
C ALA A 251 0.87 39.45 -9.73
N GLY A 252 0.22 40.55 -9.34
CA GLY A 252 -1.24 40.73 -9.45
C GLY A 252 -1.72 41.98 -10.19
N SER A 253 -0.89 42.71 -10.94
CA SER A 253 -1.37 43.88 -11.71
C SER A 253 -0.56 44.15 -12.98
N SER A 254 -1.01 43.59 -14.11
CA SER A 254 -0.80 44.20 -15.44
C SER A 254 -1.78 43.59 -16.46
N SER A 255 -2.98 44.17 -16.52
CA SER A 255 -3.86 44.08 -17.68
C SER A 255 -3.97 45.45 -18.36
N SER A 256 -4.00 45.43 -19.69
CA SER A 256 -4.23 46.53 -20.65
C SER A 256 -3.04 47.41 -21.04
N ARG A 257 -2.52 47.20 -22.26
CA ARG A 257 -2.76 48.07 -23.42
C ARG A 257 -1.97 47.58 -24.64
N SER A 258 -2.69 47.20 -25.69
CA SER A 258 -2.52 47.62 -27.09
C SER A 258 -3.72 47.13 -27.88
#